data_AF-A0A2Z6RFR7-F1
#
_entry.id   AF-A0A2Z6RFR7-F1
#
_cell.length_a   1.000
_cell.length_b   1.000
_cell.length_c   1.000
_cell.angle_alpha   90.00
_cell.angle_beta   90.00
_cell.angle_gamma   90.00
#
_symmetry.space_group_name_H-M   'P 1'
#
loop_
_entity.id
_entity.type
_entity.pdbx_description
1 polymer ?
#
loop_
_entity_poly.entity_id
_entity_poly.type
_entity_poly.pdbx_seq_one_letter_code
_entity_poly.pdbx_strand_id
1 'polypeptide(L)'
;MIRRIIWAQNNWKGYKRSYDETSLYPSIQPSALNFSIGKGKFQILKDFTNHRRYSHFGIFRASIEKKNIPLFRYNYHNVYTHIDLTRAKALGLQVTLIQDRASNALIYEKET
;
A
#
# COMPACT_ATOMS: atom_id res chain seq x y z
N MET A 1 4.71 -4.74 -24.83
CA MET A 1 5.00 -4.11 -23.52
C MET A 1 5.80 -5.08 -22.67
N ILE A 2 7.07 -4.80 -22.36
CA ILE A 2 7.91 -5.73 -21.57
C ILE A 2 7.49 -5.62 -20.10
N ARG A 3 6.81 -6.65 -19.57
CA ARG A 3 6.60 -6.83 -18.13
C ARG A 3 7.96 -7.08 -17.48
N ARG A 4 8.51 -6.08 -16.81
CA ARG A 4 9.84 -6.13 -16.19
C ARG A 4 9.81 -7.00 -14.93
N ILE A 5 10.69 -7.99 -14.85
CA ILE A 5 10.85 -8.82 -13.64
C ILE A 5 11.39 -7.91 -12.53
N ILE A 6 10.66 -7.84 -11.41
CA ILE A 6 11.05 -7.03 -10.26
C ILE A 6 12.00 -7.82 -9.34
N TRP A 7 11.79 -9.14 -9.24
CA TRP A 7 12.60 -10.03 -8.42
C TRP A 7 12.63 -11.45 -9.02
N ALA A 8 13.78 -12.12 -8.89
CA ALA A 8 13.95 -13.54 -9.15
C ALA A 8 15.03 -14.08 -8.21
N GLN A 9 15.00 -15.37 -7.92
CA GLN A 9 16.07 -16.02 -7.19
C GLN A 9 17.37 -15.95 -8.00
N ASN A 10 18.50 -15.66 -7.33
CA ASN A 10 19.81 -15.63 -7.97
C ASN A 10 20.08 -16.96 -8.69
N ASN A 11 20.61 -16.88 -9.90
CA ASN A 11 20.95 -18.02 -10.75
C ASN A 11 19.75 -18.92 -11.14
N TRP A 12 18.53 -18.38 -11.18
CA TRP A 12 17.38 -19.11 -11.71
C TRP A 12 17.60 -19.52 -13.18
N LYS A 13 17.55 -20.83 -13.47
CA LYS A 13 17.74 -21.42 -14.81
C LYS A 13 16.53 -22.25 -15.30
N GLY A 14 15.40 -22.15 -14.61
CA GLY A 14 14.19 -22.93 -14.91
C GLY A 14 13.31 -22.32 -16.00
N TYR A 15 12.33 -23.10 -16.47
CA TYR A 15 11.29 -22.64 -17.39
C TYR A 15 10.44 -21.52 -16.76
N LYS A 16 10.14 -20.47 -17.53
CA LYS A 16 9.36 -19.31 -17.07
C LYS A 16 8.01 -19.26 -17.78
N ARG A 17 6.94 -19.07 -17.01
CA ARG A 17 5.62 -18.70 -17.54
C ARG A 17 5.38 -17.21 -17.32
N SER A 18 4.74 -16.57 -18.30
CA SER A 18 4.28 -15.19 -18.20
C SER A 18 2.76 -15.22 -18.07
N TYR A 19 2.25 -14.52 -17.06
CA TYR A 19 0.82 -14.30 -16.88
C TYR A 19 0.52 -12.82 -17.11
N ASP A 20 -0.54 -12.57 -17.88
CA ASP A 20 -1.05 -11.24 -18.18
C ASP A 20 -2.53 -11.22 -17.81
N GLU A 21 -2.89 -10.27 -16.95
CA GLU A 21 -4.29 -10.06 -16.55
C GLU A 21 -4.92 -9.13 -17.58
N THR A 22 -5.93 -9.62 -18.29
CA THR A 22 -6.64 -8.84 -19.32
C THR A 22 -7.27 -7.62 -18.69
N SER A 23 -6.86 -6.44 -19.14
CA SER A 23 -7.42 -5.17 -18.68
C SER A 23 -7.37 -5.01 -17.15
N LEU A 24 -6.23 -5.29 -16.53
CA LEU A 24 -6.06 -5.26 -15.05
C LEU A 24 -6.68 -4.02 -14.39
N TYR A 25 -6.31 -2.81 -14.81
CA TYR A 25 -6.87 -1.59 -14.19
C TYR A 25 -8.39 -1.46 -14.40
N PRO A 26 -8.93 -1.60 -15.63
CA PRO A 26 -10.39 -1.67 -15.83
C PRO A 26 -11.09 -2.78 -15.06
N SER A 27 -10.46 -3.93 -14.82
CA SER A 27 -11.06 -5.04 -14.06
C SER A 27 -11.19 -4.72 -12.56
N ILE A 28 -10.33 -3.84 -12.05
CA ILE A 28 -10.33 -3.40 -10.65
C ILE A 28 -11.35 -2.29 -10.41
N GLN A 29 -11.63 -1.44 -11.41
CA GLN A 29 -12.57 -0.31 -11.29
C GLN A 29 -14.01 -0.70 -10.88
N PRO A 30 -14.67 -1.73 -11.46
CA PRO A 30 -16.02 -2.14 -11.08
C PRO A 30 -16.05 -3.03 -9.82
N SER A 31 -14.89 -3.34 -9.22
CA SER A 31 -14.81 -4.18 -8.02
C SER A 31 -15.25 -3.43 -6.74
N ALA A 32 -15.35 -4.13 -5.61
CA ALA A 32 -15.68 -3.56 -4.30
C ALA A 32 -14.60 -2.62 -3.70
N LEU A 33 -13.65 -2.14 -4.50
CA LEU A 33 -12.62 -1.20 -4.09
C LEU A 33 -13.15 0.24 -4.18
N ASN A 34 -12.85 1.03 -3.15
CA ASN A 34 -13.24 2.44 -3.12
C ASN A 34 -12.14 3.31 -3.75
N PHE A 35 -12.56 4.35 -4.48
CA PHE A 35 -11.66 5.35 -5.06
C PHE A 35 -12.03 6.73 -4.51
N SER A 36 -11.02 7.54 -4.17
CA SER A 36 -11.24 8.93 -3.74
C SER A 36 -11.58 9.81 -4.93
N ILE A 37 -12.74 10.47 -4.90
CA ILE A 37 -13.17 11.46 -5.90
C ILE A 37 -12.97 12.89 -5.37
N GLY A 38 -13.14 13.09 -4.05
CA GLY A 38 -13.03 14.39 -3.39
C GLY A 38 -11.64 14.74 -2.84
N LYS A 39 -11.51 15.97 -2.34
CA LYS A 39 -10.31 16.45 -1.65
C LYS A 39 -10.19 15.81 -0.28
N GLY A 40 -9.02 15.25 0.04
CA GLY A 40 -8.72 14.76 1.38
C GLY A 40 -8.38 15.90 2.35
N LYS A 41 -8.44 15.61 3.65
CA LYS A 41 -8.03 16.51 4.74
C LYS A 41 -6.75 16.01 5.39
N PHE A 42 -5.77 16.89 5.55
CA PHE A 42 -4.54 16.58 6.28
C PHE A 42 -4.80 16.56 7.79
N GLN A 43 -4.32 15.52 8.46
CA GLN A 43 -4.53 15.32 9.89
C GLN A 43 -3.26 14.77 10.56
N ILE A 44 -3.19 14.94 11.88
CA ILE A 44 -2.19 14.31 12.74
C ILE A 44 -2.91 13.23 13.54
N LEU A 45 -2.69 11.97 13.16
CA LEU A 45 -3.23 10.81 13.87
C LEU A 45 -2.23 10.36 14.94
N LYS A 46 -2.74 9.94 16.10
CA LYS A 46 -1.93 9.24 17.12
C LYS A 46 -1.70 7.79 16.71
N ASP A 47 -2.73 7.15 16.15
CA ASP A 47 -2.72 5.78 15.65
C ASP A 47 -3.67 5.69 14.43
N PHE A 48 -3.39 4.76 13.52
CA PHE A 48 -4.23 4.45 12.36
C PHE A 48 -4.86 3.05 12.46
N THR A 49 -4.47 2.24 13.46
CA THR A 49 -5.02 0.90 13.67
C THR A 49 -6.22 0.95 14.60
N ASN A 50 -7.31 0.30 14.20
CA ASN A 50 -8.40 -0.01 15.11
C ASN A 50 -8.48 -1.52 15.19
N HIS A 51 -7.92 -2.08 16.27
CA HIS A 51 -7.87 -3.48 16.74
C HIS A 51 -7.70 -4.65 15.72
N ARG A 52 -8.25 -4.59 14.50
CA ARG A 52 -8.18 -5.59 13.42
C ARG A 52 -7.77 -5.03 12.05
N ARG A 53 -8.07 -3.76 11.70
CA ARG A 53 -7.78 -3.19 10.36
C ARG A 53 -7.33 -1.72 10.44
N TYR A 54 -6.84 -1.20 9.31
CA TYR A 54 -6.66 0.22 9.10
C TYR A 54 -8.04 0.84 8.89
N SER A 55 -8.43 1.78 9.76
CA SER A 55 -9.80 2.31 9.78
C SER A 55 -10.08 3.38 8.75
N HIS A 56 -9.03 4.05 8.27
CA HIS A 56 -9.19 5.25 7.45
C HIS A 56 -8.81 4.97 6.00
N PHE A 57 -9.63 5.44 5.08
CA PHE A 57 -9.30 5.50 3.67
C PHE A 57 -8.42 6.74 3.44
N GLY A 58 -7.14 6.52 3.15
CA GLY A 58 -6.20 7.63 3.09
C GLY A 58 -4.79 7.24 2.67
N ILE A 59 -3.94 8.26 2.71
CA ILE A 59 -2.49 8.20 2.50
C ILE A 59 -1.82 8.55 3.82
N PHE A 60 -0.78 7.81 4.20
CA PHE A 60 -0.14 7.90 5.51
C PHE A 60 1.37 8.00 5.37
N ARG A 61 1.99 8.76 6.28
CA ARG A 61 3.43 8.79 6.48
C ARG A 61 3.79 7.76 7.54
N ALA A 62 4.35 6.63 7.11
CA ALA A 62 4.64 5.51 7.99
C ALA A 62 6.03 4.93 7.70
N SER A 63 6.75 4.55 8.75
CA SER A 63 7.96 3.75 8.65
C SER A 63 7.59 2.27 8.67
N ILE A 64 8.18 1.48 7.79
CA ILE A 64 7.96 0.04 7.70
C ILE A 64 9.32 -0.63 7.87
N GLU A 65 9.38 -1.59 8.79
CA GLU A 65 10.60 -2.39 9.02
C GLU A 65 10.98 -3.13 7.73
N LYS A 66 12.20 -2.89 7.24
CA LYS A 66 12.67 -3.48 5.98
C LYS A 66 13.04 -4.95 6.20
N LYS A 67 12.21 -5.86 5.67
CA LYS A 67 12.50 -7.30 5.54
C LYS A 67 12.65 -7.68 4.08
N ASN A 68 13.39 -8.75 3.81
CA ASN A 68 13.57 -9.30 2.46
C ASN A 68 12.31 -10.04 1.99
N ILE A 69 11.23 -9.28 1.71
CA ILE A 69 9.96 -9.79 1.21
C ILE A 69 9.76 -9.25 -0.21
N PRO A 70 9.98 -10.08 -1.25
CA PRO A 70 9.89 -9.64 -2.65
C PRO A 70 8.53 -9.05 -3.06
N LEU A 71 7.46 -9.43 -2.36
CA LEU A 71 6.09 -9.00 -2.64
C LEU A 71 5.74 -7.59 -2.14
N PHE A 72 6.60 -6.95 -1.35
CA PHE A 72 6.33 -5.61 -0.81
C PHE A 72 7.35 -4.59 -1.34
N ARG A 73 6.85 -3.49 -1.90
CA ARG A 73 7.70 -2.40 -2.39
C ARG A 73 7.73 -1.27 -1.37
N TYR A 74 8.89 -1.04 -0.77
CA TYR A 74 9.11 0.08 0.13
C TYR A 74 9.12 1.40 -0.65
N ASN A 75 8.40 2.40 -0.13
CA ASN A 75 8.40 3.75 -0.68
C ASN A 75 9.57 4.55 -0.09
N TYR A 76 10.38 5.15 -0.97
CA TYR A 76 11.52 5.99 -0.56
C TYR A 76 11.10 7.17 0.35
N HIS A 77 9.92 7.74 0.13
CA HIS A 77 9.40 8.86 0.91
C HIS A 77 8.58 8.43 2.14
N ASN A 78 8.47 7.13 2.42
CA ASN A 78 7.67 6.61 3.53
C ASN A 78 6.19 7.02 3.49
N VAL A 79 5.64 7.17 2.28
CA VAL A 79 4.23 7.51 2.03
C VAL A 79 3.51 6.29 1.47
N TYR A 80 2.43 5.87 2.12
CA TYR A 80 1.73 4.62 1.81
C TYR A 80 0.21 4.80 1.82
N THR A 81 -0.48 4.07 0.95
CA THR A 81 -1.95 4.01 1.01
C THR A 81 -2.41 3.03 2.09
N HIS A 82 -3.68 3.12 2.51
CA HIS A 82 -4.29 2.11 3.37
C HIS A 82 -4.20 0.67 2.79
N ILE A 83 -4.17 0.52 1.46
CA ILE A 83 -3.99 -0.78 0.79
C ILE A 83 -2.58 -1.33 1.02
N ASP A 84 -1.56 -0.49 0.82
CA ASP A 84 -0.16 -0.85 1.05
C ASP A 84 0.05 -1.26 2.51
N LEU A 85 -0.46 -0.46 3.45
CA LEU A 85 -0.32 -0.75 4.87
C LEU A 85 -1.06 -2.03 5.29
N THR A 86 -2.25 -2.27 4.72
CA THR A 86 -3.00 -3.52 4.91
C THR A 86 -2.18 -4.72 4.42
N ARG A 87 -1.53 -4.58 3.25
CA ARG A 87 -0.66 -5.62 2.70
C ARG A 87 0.59 -5.83 3.55
N ALA A 88 1.22 -4.75 4.02
CA ALA A 88 2.38 -4.82 4.92
C ALA A 88 2.06 -5.61 6.20
N LYS A 89 0.92 -5.29 6.83
CA LYS A 89 0.44 -5.99 8.03
C LYS A 89 0.16 -7.47 7.75
N ALA A 90 -0.46 -7.80 6.62
CA ALA A 90 -0.72 -9.19 6.22
C ALA A 90 0.57 -9.99 5.96
N LEU A 91 1.66 -9.31 5.60
CA LEU A 91 2.99 -9.90 5.42
C LEU A 91 3.81 -9.95 6.73
N GLY A 92 3.23 -9.55 7.88
CA GLY A 92 3.93 -9.52 9.17
C GLY A 92 5.00 -8.43 9.27
N LEU A 93 4.91 -7.38 8.46
CA LEU A 93 5.77 -6.20 8.57
C LEU A 93 5.29 -5.30 9.70
N GLN A 94 6.23 -4.82 10.51
CA GLN A 94 5.94 -3.80 11.52
C GLN A 94 5.79 -2.44 10.83
N VAL A 95 4.67 -1.76 11.11
CA VAL A 95 4.34 -0.44 10.58
C VAL A 95 4.20 0.53 11.73
N THR A 96 4.92 1.65 11.67
CA THR A 96 4.85 2.73 12.67
C THR A 96 4.53 4.06 12.00
N LEU A 97 3.59 4.83 12.55
CA LEU A 97 3.26 6.16 12.03
C LEU A 97 4.38 7.15 12.38
N ILE A 98 4.74 8.01 11.44
CA ILE A 98 5.74 9.05 11.68
C ILE A 98 5.09 10.18 12.51
N GLN A 99 5.75 10.57 13.60
CA GLN A 99 5.29 11.58 14.55
C GLN A 99 6.32 12.72 14.63
N ASP A 100 6.30 13.64 13.66
CA ASP A 100 7.26 14.75 13.51
C ASP A 100 6.59 16.13 13.62
N ARG A 101 5.44 16.20 14.30
CA ARG A 101 4.58 17.40 14.43
C ARG A 101 3.99 17.94 13.12
N ALA A 102 4.36 17.38 11.97
CA ALA A 102 3.68 17.62 10.70
C ALA A 102 2.51 16.65 10.52
N SER A 103 1.62 16.96 9.58
CA SER A 103 0.55 16.05 9.19
C SER A 103 1.13 14.71 8.74
N ASN A 104 0.57 13.62 9.28
CA ASN A 104 1.03 12.26 9.03
C ASN A 104 -0.02 11.42 8.29
N ALA A 105 -1.20 11.98 8.02
CA ALA A 105 -2.22 11.35 7.21
C ALA A 105 -2.97 12.38 6.35
N LEU A 106 -3.37 11.95 5.15
CA LEU A 106 -4.34 12.59 4.28
C LEU A 106 -5.55 11.65 4.20
N ILE A 107 -6.65 12.05 4.83
CA ILE A 107 -7.85 11.23 4.97
C ILE A 107 -8.92 11.70 4.00
N TYR A 108 -9.52 10.77 3.27
CA TYR A 108 -10.70 11.05 2.46
C TYR A 108 -11.93 10.64 3.25
N GLU A 109 -12.80 11.62 3.48
CA GLU A 109 -14.10 11.36 4.07
C GLU A 109 -14.95 10.59 3.07
N LYS A 110 -15.73 9.63 3.58
CA LYS A 110 -16.77 9.02 2.77
C LYS A 110 -17.89 10.03 2.70
N GLU A 111 -18.25 10.49 1.50
CA GLU A 111 -19.50 11.22 1.31
C GLU A 111 -20.64 10.27 1.73
N THR A 112 -21.30 10.60 2.84
CA THR A 112 -22.53 9.97 3.31
C THR A 112 -23.72 10.45 2.51
#